data_AF-R6YX59-F1
#
_entry.id   AF-R6YX59-F1
#
_cell.length_a   1.000
_cell.length_b   1.000
_cell.length_c   1.000
_cell.angle_alpha   90.00
_cell.angle_beta   90.00
_cell.angle_gamma   90.00
#
_symmetry.space_group_name_H-M   'P 1'
#
loop_
_entity.id
_entity.type
_entity.pdbx_description
1 polymer ?
#
loop_
_entity_poly.entity_id
_entity_poly.type
_entity_poly.pdbx_seq_one_letter_code
_entity_poly.pdbx_strand_id
1 'polypeptide(L)'
;MRRSFASKSTINDFISKNDEVVRDLDNFKTIANNVVDDLLFEVDKKYQKVSDVKDKLDRLISQAEDKLSRAESNLSAAVSQNAATPSTITVTKTDSQGNTTTSTKPNPQKAASQANMANASSAVSNIRSIISNMRSYKNNLQQALNSLCSMKNNLNSLKYNSLDNCRKIYDMANKASSQAKKAEEAVEKYLGFNI
;
A
#
# COMPACT_ATOMS: atom_id res chain seq x y z
N MET A 1 -69.62 16.16 -17.37
CA MET A 1 -68.36 15.48 -17.03
C MET A 1 -67.90 15.95 -15.65
N ARG A 2 -68.07 15.15 -14.58
CA ARG A 2 -67.44 15.44 -13.29
C ARG A 2 -65.96 15.15 -13.44
N ARG A 3 -65.13 16.19 -13.54
CA ARG A 3 -63.68 16.02 -13.39
C ARG A 3 -63.44 15.60 -11.94
N SER A 4 -62.95 14.38 -11.74
CA SER A 4 -62.50 13.89 -10.45
C SER A 4 -61.25 14.68 -10.06
N PHE A 5 -61.41 15.73 -9.26
CA PHE A 5 -60.28 16.40 -8.62
C PHE A 5 -59.73 15.49 -7.53
N ALA A 6 -58.40 15.43 -7.39
CA ALA A 6 -57.79 14.75 -6.25
C ALA A 6 -58.33 15.37 -4.96
N SER A 7 -58.77 14.54 -4.02
CA SER A 7 -59.29 15.03 -2.74
C SER A 7 -58.17 15.66 -1.91
N LYS A 8 -58.51 16.59 -1.01
CA LYS A 8 -57.57 17.15 -0.03
C LYS A 8 -56.78 16.08 0.74
N SER A 9 -57.45 14.98 1.09
CA SER A 9 -56.81 13.79 1.69
C SER A 9 -55.69 13.25 0.79
N THR A 10 -55.95 13.10 -0.51
CA THR A 10 -54.98 12.57 -1.48
C THR A 10 -53.73 13.45 -1.61
N ILE A 11 -53.89 14.78 -1.54
CA ILE A 11 -52.75 15.71 -1.60
C ILE A 11 -51.94 15.67 -0.30
N ASN A 12 -52.61 15.62 0.85
CA ASN A 12 -51.94 15.47 2.15
C ASN A 12 -51.20 14.14 2.26
N ASP A 13 -51.78 13.04 1.77
CA ASP A 13 -51.12 11.74 1.73
C ASP A 13 -49.85 11.78 0.85
N PHE A 14 -49.91 12.48 -0.29
CA PHE A 14 -48.74 12.68 -1.17
C PHE A 14 -47.63 13.48 -0.47
N ILE A 15 -47.98 14.59 0.19
CA ILE A 15 -47.01 15.42 0.92
C ILE A 15 -46.39 14.60 2.05
N SER A 16 -47.20 13.88 2.85
CA SER A 16 -46.71 13.02 3.92
C SER A 16 -45.74 11.95 3.40
N LYS A 17 -46.01 11.37 2.22
CA LYS A 17 -45.11 10.38 1.62
C LYS A 17 -43.80 10.99 1.15
N ASN A 18 -43.81 12.21 0.62
CA ASN A 18 -42.57 12.92 0.29
C ASN A 18 -41.76 13.27 1.54
N ASP A 19 -42.42 13.66 2.64
CA ASP A 19 -41.74 13.98 3.90
C ASP A 19 -41.10 12.72 4.52
N GLU A 20 -41.74 11.55 4.37
CA GLU A 20 -41.13 10.25 4.68
C GLU A 20 -39.89 9.98 3.84
N VAL A 21 -39.97 10.18 2.52
CA VAL A 21 -38.82 10.02 1.61
C VAL A 21 -37.66 10.92 2.01
N VAL A 22 -37.92 12.19 2.36
CA VAL A 22 -36.90 13.13 2.83
C VAL A 22 -36.23 12.62 4.11
N ARG A 23 -37.01 12.15 5.08
CA ARG A 23 -36.50 11.61 6.35
C ARG A 23 -35.64 10.37 6.14
N ASP A 24 -36.08 9.46 5.28
CA ASP A 24 -35.36 8.23 4.96
C ASP A 24 -34.05 8.53 4.22
N LEU A 25 -34.04 9.54 3.35
CA LEU A 25 -32.83 10.02 2.67
C LEU A 25 -31.80 10.61 3.64
N ASP A 26 -32.24 11.40 4.63
CA ASP A 26 -31.34 11.93 5.65
C ASP A 26 -30.74 10.84 6.53
N ASN A 27 -31.54 9.84 6.89
CA ASN A 27 -31.06 8.64 7.59
C ASN A 27 -30.05 7.87 6.75
N PHE A 28 -30.37 7.60 5.48
CA PHE A 28 -29.48 6.92 4.54
C PHE A 28 -28.16 7.67 4.38
N LYS A 29 -28.21 8.99 4.16
CA LYS A 29 -27.05 9.87 4.02
C LYS A 29 -26.16 9.79 5.26
N THR A 30 -26.74 9.82 6.45
CA THR A 30 -25.99 9.75 7.71
C THR A 30 -25.27 8.40 7.84
N ILE A 31 -25.99 7.30 7.61
CA ILE A 31 -25.44 5.95 7.68
C ILE A 31 -24.34 5.75 6.63
N ALA A 32 -24.59 6.15 5.37
CA ALA A 32 -23.63 6.02 4.29
C ALA A 32 -22.34 6.80 4.56
N ASN A 33 -22.44 8.04 5.08
CA ASN A 33 -21.26 8.82 5.45
C ASN A 33 -20.44 8.14 6.55
N ASN A 34 -21.10 7.67 7.61
CA ASN A 34 -20.42 7.01 8.72
C ASN A 34 -19.68 5.75 8.25
N VAL A 35 -20.33 4.92 7.43
CA VAL A 35 -19.71 3.72 6.85
C VAL A 35 -18.51 4.07 5.98
N VAL A 36 -18.60 5.10 5.15
CA VAL A 36 -17.46 5.51 4.31
C VAL A 36 -16.33 6.09 5.15
N ASP A 37 -16.63 6.87 6.19
CA ASP A 37 -15.62 7.42 7.10
C ASP A 37 -14.90 6.33 7.90
N ASP A 38 -15.61 5.32 8.38
CA ASP A 38 -15.02 4.13 9.02
C ASP A 38 -14.09 3.38 8.07
N LEU A 39 -14.51 3.20 6.82
CA LEU A 39 -13.69 2.56 5.79
C LEU A 39 -12.44 3.38 5.44
N LEU A 40 -12.57 4.70 5.31
CA LEU A 40 -11.45 5.61 5.08
C LEU A 40 -10.45 5.55 6.23
N PHE A 41 -10.93 5.54 7.46
CA PHE A 41 -10.09 5.40 8.65
C PHE A 41 -9.30 4.09 8.63
N GLU A 42 -9.94 2.96 8.33
CA GLU A 42 -9.25 1.66 8.24
C GLU A 42 -8.26 1.58 7.06
N VAL A 43 -8.57 2.23 5.92
CA VAL A 43 -7.62 2.35 4.80
C VAL A 43 -6.39 3.15 5.22
N ASP A 44 -6.57 4.30 5.87
CA ASP A 44 -5.46 5.15 6.32
C ASP A 44 -4.58 4.44 7.36
N LYS A 45 -5.20 3.72 8.30
CA LYS A 45 -4.50 2.89 9.29
C LYS A 45 -3.67 1.78 8.63
N LYS A 46 -4.22 1.11 7.61
CA LYS A 46 -3.48 0.10 6.83
C LYS A 46 -2.36 0.72 6.02
N TYR A 47 -2.61 1.87 5.40
CA TYR A 47 -1.60 2.63 4.65
C TYR A 47 -0.40 2.95 5.54
N GLN A 48 -0.63 3.49 6.73
CA GLN A 48 0.45 3.81 7.67
C GLN A 48 1.28 2.58 8.03
N LYS A 49 0.64 1.46 8.36
CA LYS A 49 1.35 0.21 8.69
C LYS A 49 2.21 -0.29 7.53
N VAL A 50 1.69 -0.26 6.29
CA VAL A 50 2.46 -0.68 5.11
C VAL A 50 3.62 0.29 4.84
N SER A 51 3.40 1.59 5.01
CA SER A 51 4.44 2.62 4.88
C SER A 51 5.57 2.40 5.88
N ASP A 52 5.24 2.17 7.15
CA ASP A 52 6.23 1.92 8.22
C ASP A 52 7.07 0.67 7.93
N VAL A 53 6.44 -0.41 7.44
CA VAL A 53 7.15 -1.64 7.05
C VAL A 53 8.06 -1.39 5.86
N LYS A 54 7.61 -0.62 4.86
CA LYS A 54 8.43 -0.25 3.71
C LYS A 54 9.65 0.57 4.14
N ASP A 55 9.48 1.53 5.04
CA ASP A 55 10.58 2.36 5.56
C ASP A 55 11.59 1.53 6.38
N LYS A 56 11.11 0.58 7.17
CA LYS A 56 11.98 -0.39 7.86
C LYS A 56 12.78 -1.24 6.86
N LEU A 57 12.14 -1.69 5.78
CA LEU A 57 12.79 -2.47 4.74
C LEU A 57 13.83 -1.64 3.98
N ASP A 58 13.56 -0.36 3.74
CA ASP A 58 14.53 0.58 3.15
C ASP A 58 15.80 0.68 4.00
N ARG A 59 15.67 0.80 5.33
CA ARG A 59 16.82 0.81 6.25
C ARG A 59 17.60 -0.51 6.23
N LEU A 60 16.89 -1.65 6.18
CA LEU A 60 17.53 -2.96 6.10
C LEU A 60 18.30 -3.17 4.79
N ILE A 61 17.78 -2.65 3.67
CA ILE A 61 18.48 -2.67 2.39
C ILE A 61 19.78 -1.88 2.50
N SER A 62 19.76 -0.67 3.03
CA SER A 62 20.99 0.14 3.22
C SER A 62 22.01 -0.57 4.11
N GLN A 63 21.58 -1.16 5.23
CA GLN A 63 22.49 -1.94 6.09
C GLN A 63 23.09 -3.15 5.38
N ALA A 64 22.32 -3.80 4.51
CA ALA A 64 22.82 -4.92 3.72
C ALA A 64 23.81 -4.46 2.64
N GLU A 65 23.60 -3.29 2.03
CA GLU A 65 24.53 -2.66 1.09
C GLU A 65 25.87 -2.29 1.76
N ASP A 66 25.84 -1.81 3.01
CA ASP A 66 27.05 -1.56 3.81
C ASP A 66 27.81 -2.86 4.12
N LYS A 67 27.07 -3.95 4.37
CA LYS A 67 27.67 -5.28 4.58
C LYS A 67 28.23 -5.84 3.28
N LEU A 68 27.55 -5.60 2.15
CA LEU A 68 28.02 -5.99 0.82
C LEU A 68 29.35 -5.31 0.51
N SER A 69 29.43 -3.99 0.70
CA SER A 69 30.66 -3.21 0.48
C SER A 69 31.84 -3.76 1.27
N ARG A 70 31.62 -4.13 2.55
CA ARG A 70 32.64 -4.77 3.39
C ARG A 70 33.01 -6.17 2.90
N ALA A 71 32.04 -6.97 2.49
CA ALA A 71 32.29 -8.31 1.94
C ALA A 71 33.08 -8.24 0.62
N GLU A 72 32.79 -7.27 -0.23
CA GLU A 72 33.52 -7.02 -1.48
C GLU A 72 34.96 -6.57 -1.22
N SER A 73 35.18 -5.72 -0.21
CA SER A 73 36.52 -5.34 0.24
C SER A 73 37.31 -6.57 0.74
N ASN A 74 36.69 -7.42 1.56
CA ASN A 74 37.31 -8.66 2.04
C ASN A 74 37.62 -9.63 0.91
N LEU A 75 36.73 -9.76 -0.08
CA LEU A 75 36.96 -10.57 -1.27
C LEU A 75 38.17 -10.03 -2.06
N SER A 76 38.25 -8.72 -2.26
CA SER A 76 39.40 -8.08 -2.92
C SER A 76 40.71 -8.40 -2.20
N ALA A 77 40.74 -8.26 -0.87
CA ALA A 77 41.91 -8.60 -0.06
C ALA A 77 42.28 -10.09 -0.17
N ALA A 78 41.29 -11.00 -0.15
CA ALA A 78 41.53 -12.44 -0.31
C ALA A 78 42.07 -12.79 -1.70
N VAL A 79 41.59 -12.11 -2.76
CA VAL A 79 42.11 -12.24 -4.13
C VAL A 79 43.57 -11.78 -4.18
N SER A 80 43.90 -10.62 -3.61
CA SER A 80 45.29 -10.12 -3.55
C SER A 80 46.21 -11.05 -2.76
N GLN A 81 45.77 -11.57 -1.62
CA GLN A 81 46.55 -12.51 -0.81
C GLN A 81 46.80 -13.82 -1.56
N ASN A 82 45.78 -14.38 -2.20
CA ASN A 82 45.93 -15.58 -3.02
C ASN A 82 46.91 -15.32 -4.18
N ALA A 83 46.83 -14.18 -4.86
CA ALA A 83 47.75 -13.81 -5.94
C ALA A 83 49.20 -13.69 -5.45
N ALA A 84 49.41 -13.09 -4.27
CA ALA A 84 50.74 -12.93 -3.67
C ALA A 84 51.32 -14.24 -3.08
N THR A 85 50.47 -15.24 -2.78
CA THR A 85 50.92 -16.51 -2.20
C THR A 85 51.49 -17.41 -3.30
N PRO A 86 52.79 -17.77 -3.24
CA PRO A 86 53.42 -18.62 -4.24
C PRO A 86 52.85 -20.04 -4.17
N SER A 87 52.79 -20.73 -5.31
CA SER A 87 52.28 -22.11 -5.42
C SER A 87 53.22 -23.14 -4.78
N THR A 88 54.51 -22.82 -4.66
CA THR A 88 55.53 -23.71 -4.10
C THR A 88 56.45 -22.95 -3.14
N ILE A 89 57.06 -23.69 -2.21
CA ILE A 89 58.08 -23.22 -1.29
C ILE A 89 59.36 -24.05 -1.46
N THR A 90 60.49 -23.41 -1.20
CA THR A 90 61.79 -24.10 -1.14
C THR A 90 62.02 -24.62 0.27
N VAL A 91 62.30 -25.90 0.40
CA VAL A 91 62.58 -26.58 1.67
C VAL A 91 64.01 -27.12 1.63
N THR A 92 64.82 -26.64 2.56
CA THR A 92 66.19 -27.09 2.76
C THR A 92 66.22 -28.04 3.96
N LYS A 93 66.83 -29.21 3.78
CA LYS A 93 67.01 -30.21 4.82
C LYS A 93 68.49 -30.54 4.96
N THR A 94 68.99 -30.45 6.18
CA THR A 94 70.36 -30.88 6.53
C THR A 94 70.27 -32.21 7.26
N ASP A 95 71.06 -33.19 6.84
CA ASP A 95 71.13 -34.48 7.51
C ASP A 95 72.08 -34.43 8.72
N SER A 96 72.15 -35.54 9.46
CA SER A 96 73.03 -35.68 10.64
C SER A 96 74.52 -35.71 10.30
N GLN A 97 74.89 -35.81 9.03
CA GLN A 97 76.28 -35.75 8.54
C GLN A 97 76.67 -34.36 8.02
N GLY A 98 75.74 -33.39 8.04
CA GLY A 98 75.96 -32.03 7.59
C GLY A 98 75.70 -31.80 6.09
N ASN A 99 75.24 -32.81 5.34
CA ASN A 99 74.89 -32.61 3.93
C ASN A 99 73.55 -31.88 3.83
N THR A 100 73.49 -30.90 2.92
CA THR A 100 72.30 -30.08 2.72
C THR A 100 71.64 -30.41 1.38
N THR A 101 70.35 -30.71 1.41
CA THR A 101 69.52 -30.93 0.22
C THR A 101 68.42 -29.89 0.13
N THR A 102 68.22 -29.34 -1.06
CA THR A 102 67.18 -28.33 -1.34
C THR A 102 66.15 -28.93 -2.27
N SER A 103 64.86 -28.80 -1.92
CA SER A 103 63.75 -29.31 -2.73
C SER A 103 62.61 -28.31 -2.81
N THR A 104 61.92 -28.27 -3.94
CA THR A 104 60.70 -27.47 -4.10
C THR A 104 59.49 -28.32 -3.72
N LYS A 105 58.64 -27.80 -2.83
CA LYS A 105 57.41 -28.47 -2.39
C LYS A 105 56.19 -27.58 -2.61
N PRO A 106 54.97 -28.14 -2.76
CA PRO A 106 53.74 -27.35 -2.78
C PRO A 106 53.63 -26.48 -1.53
N ASN A 107 53.14 -25.25 -1.70
CA ASN A 107 52.89 -24.36 -0.57
C ASN A 107 51.52 -24.65 0.05
N PRO A 108 51.43 -25.17 1.29
CA PRO A 108 50.14 -25.43 1.94
C PRO A 108 49.29 -24.16 2.11
N GLN A 109 49.93 -22.99 2.22
CA GLN A 109 49.23 -21.70 2.35
C GLN A 109 48.50 -21.28 1.06
N LYS A 110 48.89 -21.84 -0.10
CA LYS A 110 48.21 -21.57 -1.36
C LYS A 110 46.80 -22.13 -1.37
N ALA A 111 46.62 -23.36 -0.90
CA ALA A 111 45.30 -23.99 -0.80
C ALA A 111 44.40 -23.23 0.19
N ALA A 112 44.96 -22.81 1.33
CA ALA A 112 44.23 -22.04 2.33
C ALA A 112 43.75 -20.68 1.79
N SER A 113 44.58 -19.95 1.05
CA SER A 113 44.20 -18.67 0.45
C SER A 113 43.16 -18.81 -0.67
N GLN A 114 43.23 -19.88 -1.47
CA GLN A 114 42.17 -20.21 -2.45
C GLN A 114 40.83 -20.50 -1.78
N ALA A 115 40.82 -21.28 -0.69
CA ALA A 115 39.60 -21.55 0.08
C ALA A 115 39.01 -20.27 0.69
N ASN A 116 39.85 -19.39 1.24
CA ASN A 116 39.42 -18.11 1.79
C ASN A 116 38.76 -17.22 0.71
N MET A 117 39.37 -17.13 -0.47
CA MET A 117 38.83 -16.40 -1.61
C MET A 117 37.47 -16.95 -2.05
N ALA A 118 37.32 -18.28 -2.14
CA ALA A 118 36.06 -18.93 -2.48
C ALA A 118 34.95 -18.64 -1.45
N ASN A 119 35.29 -18.71 -0.16
CA ASN A 119 34.36 -18.39 0.93
C ASN A 119 33.90 -16.92 0.89
N ALA A 120 34.84 -15.98 0.68
CA ALA A 120 34.52 -14.56 0.55
C ALA A 120 33.62 -14.30 -0.67
N SER A 121 33.87 -14.97 -1.79
CA SER A 121 33.06 -14.87 -3.00
C SER A 121 31.63 -15.37 -2.78
N SER A 122 31.49 -16.51 -2.10
CA SER A 122 30.18 -17.04 -1.70
C SER A 122 29.41 -16.06 -0.80
N ALA A 123 30.08 -15.46 0.19
CA ALA A 123 29.47 -14.46 1.08
C ALA A 123 28.92 -13.25 0.31
N VAL A 124 29.70 -12.70 -0.64
CA VAL A 124 29.25 -11.61 -1.52
C VAL A 124 28.00 -12.01 -2.32
N SER A 125 28.02 -13.20 -2.93
CA SER A 125 26.89 -13.70 -3.71
C SER A 125 25.61 -13.82 -2.87
N ASN A 126 25.73 -14.39 -1.66
CA ASN A 126 24.61 -14.53 -0.73
C ASN A 126 24.01 -13.18 -0.32
N ILE A 127 24.86 -12.20 0.01
CA ILE A 127 24.39 -10.85 0.39
C ILE A 127 23.67 -10.18 -0.80
N ARG A 128 24.21 -10.28 -2.02
CA ARG A 128 23.54 -9.75 -3.23
C ARG A 128 22.17 -10.37 -3.46
N SER A 129 22.04 -11.68 -3.27
CA SER A 129 20.76 -12.38 -3.36
C SER A 129 19.75 -11.85 -2.34
N ILE A 130 20.17 -11.68 -1.08
CA ILE A 130 19.33 -11.13 -0.01
C ILE A 130 18.86 -9.71 -0.35
N ILE A 131 19.76 -8.83 -0.82
CA ILE A 131 19.42 -7.47 -1.27
C ILE A 131 18.38 -7.50 -2.41
N SER A 132 18.57 -8.38 -3.39
CA SER A 132 17.61 -8.54 -4.50
C SER A 132 16.22 -8.91 -3.99
N ASN A 133 16.12 -9.89 -3.09
CA ASN A 133 14.85 -10.30 -2.48
C ASN A 133 14.20 -9.17 -1.69
N MET A 134 14.97 -8.42 -0.89
CA MET A 134 14.45 -7.27 -0.16
C MET A 134 13.92 -6.18 -1.10
N ARG A 135 14.60 -5.88 -2.21
CA ARG A 135 14.13 -4.92 -3.22
C ARG A 135 12.83 -5.40 -3.88
N SER A 136 12.70 -6.70 -4.14
CA SER A 136 11.44 -7.28 -4.64
C SER A 136 10.29 -7.08 -3.64
N TYR A 137 10.51 -7.39 -2.36
CA TYR A 137 9.49 -7.14 -1.32
C TYR A 137 9.13 -5.66 -1.18
N LYS A 138 10.11 -4.76 -1.28
CA LYS A 138 9.86 -3.31 -1.28
C LYS A 138 8.94 -2.90 -2.43
N ASN A 139 9.14 -3.44 -3.62
CA ASN A 139 8.28 -3.17 -4.77
C ASN A 139 6.85 -3.66 -4.53
N ASN A 140 6.67 -4.84 -3.93
CA ASN A 140 5.34 -5.35 -3.56
C ASN A 140 4.64 -4.44 -2.54
N LEU A 141 5.38 -3.94 -1.53
CA LEU A 141 4.84 -2.98 -0.57
C LEU A 141 4.43 -1.66 -1.25
N GLN A 142 5.22 -1.17 -2.21
CA GLN A 142 4.87 0.03 -2.97
C GLN A 142 3.59 -0.17 -3.79
N GLN A 143 3.41 -1.34 -4.41
CA GLN A 143 2.18 -1.67 -5.12
C GLN A 143 0.98 -1.68 -4.16
N ALA A 144 1.13 -2.26 -2.97
CA ALA A 144 0.08 -2.26 -1.96
C ALA A 144 -0.29 -0.83 -1.50
N LEU A 145 0.69 0.06 -1.31
CA LEU A 145 0.44 1.48 -1.01
C LEU A 145 -0.34 2.17 -2.13
N ASN A 146 0.02 1.93 -3.39
CA ASN A 146 -0.70 2.48 -4.53
C ASN A 146 -2.16 2.00 -4.56
N SER A 147 -2.41 0.71 -4.31
CA SER A 147 -3.77 0.16 -4.21
C SER A 147 -4.57 0.78 -3.07
N LEU A 148 -3.95 1.00 -1.91
CA LEU A 148 -4.60 1.68 -0.77
C LEU A 148 -4.96 3.13 -1.10
N CYS A 149 -4.07 3.88 -1.78
CA CYS A 149 -4.38 5.22 -2.28
C CYS A 149 -5.55 5.21 -3.27
N SER A 150 -5.59 4.27 -4.21
CA SER A 150 -6.71 4.13 -5.14
C SER A 150 -8.02 3.81 -4.40
N MET A 151 -8.00 2.93 -3.40
CA MET A 151 -9.19 2.66 -2.58
C MET A 151 -9.68 3.90 -1.84
N LYS A 152 -8.77 4.69 -1.27
CA LYS A 152 -9.10 5.97 -0.62
C LYS A 152 -9.80 6.93 -1.59
N ASN A 153 -9.27 7.08 -2.81
CA ASN A 153 -9.86 7.94 -3.83
C ASN A 153 -11.25 7.44 -4.27
N ASN A 154 -11.42 6.13 -4.42
CA ASN A 154 -12.72 5.54 -4.75
C ASN A 154 -13.75 5.76 -3.64
N LEU A 155 -13.38 5.58 -2.37
CA LEU A 155 -14.24 5.84 -1.22
C LEU A 155 -14.66 7.32 -1.14
N ASN A 156 -13.71 8.24 -1.32
CA ASN A 156 -14.02 9.67 -1.38
C ASN A 156 -14.98 10.00 -2.53
N SER A 157 -14.76 9.41 -3.70
CA SER A 157 -15.63 9.62 -4.87
C SER A 157 -17.04 9.09 -4.61
N LEU A 158 -17.16 7.93 -3.97
CA LEU A 158 -18.43 7.35 -3.55
C LEU A 158 -19.15 8.24 -2.52
N LYS A 159 -18.41 8.83 -1.57
CA LYS A 159 -18.95 9.81 -0.61
C LYS A 159 -19.53 11.03 -1.33
N TYR A 160 -18.77 11.64 -2.23
CA TYR A 160 -19.24 12.83 -2.95
C TYR A 160 -20.43 12.53 -3.87
N ASN A 161 -20.40 11.42 -4.60
CA ASN A 161 -21.49 11.03 -5.50
C ASN A 161 -22.78 10.69 -4.74
N SER A 162 -22.67 9.97 -3.62
CA SER A 162 -23.84 9.66 -2.79
C SER A 162 -24.44 10.91 -2.16
N LEU A 163 -23.62 11.84 -1.66
CA LEU A 163 -24.06 13.13 -1.13
C LEU A 163 -24.77 13.99 -2.19
N ASP A 164 -24.22 14.06 -3.40
CA ASP A 164 -24.81 14.82 -4.51
C ASP A 164 -26.16 14.23 -4.94
N ASN A 165 -26.25 12.89 -5.05
CA ASN A 165 -27.50 12.22 -5.38
C ASN A 165 -28.56 12.41 -4.28
N CYS A 166 -28.21 12.28 -3.00
CA CYS A 166 -29.13 12.54 -1.90
C CYS A 166 -29.66 13.98 -1.94
N ARG A 167 -28.79 14.95 -2.18
CA ARG A 167 -29.16 16.37 -2.31
C ARG A 167 -30.16 16.59 -3.46
N LYS A 168 -29.90 16.02 -4.64
CA LYS A 168 -30.81 16.14 -5.79
C LYS A 168 -32.20 15.59 -5.48
N ILE A 169 -32.28 14.42 -4.84
CA ILE A 169 -33.57 13.82 -4.48
C ILE A 169 -34.28 14.66 -3.41
N TYR A 170 -33.55 15.15 -2.41
CA TYR A 170 -34.06 16.06 -1.40
C TYR A 170 -34.68 17.32 -2.03
N ASP A 171 -33.97 17.97 -2.97
CA ASP A 171 -34.45 19.17 -3.65
C ASP A 171 -35.71 18.87 -4.49
N MET A 172 -35.76 17.71 -5.17
CA MET A 172 -36.92 17.28 -5.94
C MET A 172 -38.14 17.00 -5.06
N ALA A 173 -37.97 16.28 -3.94
CA ALA A 173 -39.05 15.96 -3.02
C ALA A 173 -39.66 17.22 -2.40
N ASN A 174 -38.83 18.15 -1.95
CA ASN A 174 -39.29 19.44 -1.42
C ASN A 174 -40.03 20.28 -2.46
N LYS A 175 -39.52 20.32 -3.71
CA LYS A 175 -40.18 21.02 -4.81
C LYS A 175 -41.54 20.39 -5.13
N ALA A 176 -41.64 19.06 -5.14
CA ALA A 176 -42.88 18.34 -5.37
C ALA A 176 -43.91 18.62 -4.28
N SER A 177 -43.54 18.54 -3.00
CA SER A 177 -44.42 18.89 -1.87
C SER A 177 -44.89 20.36 -1.94
N SER A 178 -43.97 21.30 -2.24
CA SER A 178 -44.32 22.72 -2.38
C SER A 178 -45.30 22.97 -3.55
N GLN A 179 -45.11 22.30 -4.69
CA GLN A 179 -46.02 22.41 -5.82
C GLN A 179 -47.38 21.79 -5.55
N ALA A 180 -47.43 20.64 -4.88
CA ALA A 180 -48.68 20.00 -4.47
C ALA A 180 -49.51 20.91 -3.55
N LYS A 181 -48.86 21.54 -2.57
CA LYS A 181 -49.51 22.50 -1.67
C LYS A 181 -50.07 23.74 -2.41
N LYS A 182 -49.30 24.31 -3.34
CA LYS A 182 -49.79 25.44 -4.16
C LYS A 182 -50.98 25.05 -5.05
N ALA A 183 -50.99 23.82 -5.56
CA ALA A 183 -52.10 23.30 -6.35
C ALA A 183 -53.36 23.12 -5.49
N GLU A 184 -53.20 22.62 -4.26
CA GLU A 184 -54.29 22.55 -3.26
C GLU A 184 -54.90 23.93 -2.98
N GLU A 185 -54.08 24.91 -2.61
CA GLU A 185 -54.50 26.29 -2.33
C GLU A 185 -55.24 26.92 -3.52
N ALA A 186 -54.79 26.65 -4.76
CA ALA A 186 -55.44 27.13 -5.96
C ALA A 186 -56.80 26.47 -6.22
N VAL A 187 -56.93 25.17 -5.95
CA VAL A 187 -58.20 24.43 -6.08
C VAL A 187 -59.21 24.90 -5.04
N GLU A 188 -58.79 25.08 -3.78
CA GLU A 188 -59.66 25.59 -2.71
C GLU A 188 -60.20 26.99 -3.06
N LYS A 189 -59.33 27.88 -3.55
CA LYS A 189 -59.70 29.22 -4.01
C LYS A 189 -60.68 29.19 -5.18
N TYR A 190 -60.49 28.28 -6.15
CA TYR A 190 -61.35 28.19 -7.33
C TYR A 190 -62.74 27.61 -7.02
N LEU A 191 -62.79 26.62 -6.12
CA LEU A 191 -64.05 25.95 -5.74
C LEU A 191 -64.86 26.73 -4.70
N GLY A 192 -64.36 27.88 -4.22
CA GLY A 192 -65.08 28.73 -3.28
C GLY A 192 -65.18 28.13 -1.87
N PHE A 193 -64.28 27.20 -1.52
CA PHE A 193 -64.09 26.77 -0.14
C PHE A 193 -63.35 27.87 0.64
N ASN A 194 -63.96 29.05 0.74
CA ASN A 194 -63.62 30.02 1.79
C ASN A 194 -64.57 29.72 2.95
N ILE A 195 -64.03 29.18 4.04
CA ILE A 195 -63.74 29.89 5.29
C ILE A 195 -62.65 29.09 6.01
#